data_AF-A0A2M7A7D3-F1
#
_entry.id   AF-A0A2M7A7D3-F1
#
_cell.length_a   1.000
_cell.length_b   1.000
_cell.length_c   1.000
_cell.angle_alpha   90.00
_cell.angle_beta   90.00
_cell.angle_gamma   90.00
#
_symmetry.space_group_name_H-M   'P 1'
#
loop_
_entity.id
_entity.type
_entity.pdbx_description
1 polymer ?
#
loop_
_entity_poly.entity_id
_entity_poly.type
_entity_poly.pdbx_seq_one_letter_code
_entity_poly.pdbx_strand_id
1 'polypeptide(L)' 'TGVVGYVSDLDLARKTPRVGENPLLIRAIGRQGSFGAHAVVTNEDAEWILRENKETAFLEKFRVVFVLDPRK' A
#
# COMPACT_ATOMS: atom_id res chain seq x y z
N THR A 1 -1.44 6.56 -14.71
CA THR A 1 -2.19 7.06 -13.53
C THR A 1 -3.24 6.03 -13.16
N GLY A 2 -3.50 5.84 -11.87
CA GLY A 2 -4.46 4.87 -11.34
C GLY A 2 -4.62 5.04 -9.82
N VAL A 3 -5.47 4.23 -9.20
CA VAL A 3 -5.77 4.30 -7.75
C VAL A 3 -4.55 3.89 -6.91
N VAL A 4 -3.70 3.00 -7.43
CA VAL A 4 -2.47 2.54 -6.76
C VAL A 4 -1.30 2.41 -7.76
N GLY A 5 -0.07 2.39 -7.26
CA GLY A 5 1.12 1.99 -8.03
C GLY A 5 1.56 0.56 -7.69
N TYR A 6 2.32 -0.08 -8.58
CA TYR A 6 2.88 -1.41 -8.37
C TYR A 6 4.38 -1.40 -8.64
N VAL A 7 5.17 -2.03 -7.77
CA VAL A 7 6.62 -2.19 -7.89
C VAL A 7 7.05 -3.57 -7.40
N SER A 8 8.24 -4.03 -7.80
CA SER A 8 8.73 -5.37 -7.45
C SER A 8 9.37 -5.47 -6.06
N ASP A 9 9.81 -4.35 -5.49
CA ASP A 9 10.55 -4.31 -4.23
C ASP A 9 10.43 -2.93 -3.53
N LEU A 10 10.92 -2.89 -2.30
CA LEU A 10 10.86 -1.70 -1.45
C LEU A 10 11.78 -0.57 -1.91
N ASP A 11 12.91 -0.88 -2.55
CA ASP A 11 13.86 0.13 -3.01
C ASP A 11 13.28 0.93 -4.17
N LEU A 12 12.57 0.26 -5.08
CA LEU A 12 11.79 0.90 -6.14
C LEU A 12 10.60 1.69 -5.57
N ALA A 13 9.93 1.17 -4.54
CA ALA A 13 8.84 1.89 -3.89
C ALA A 13 9.30 3.26 -3.37
N ARG A 14 10.43 3.29 -2.64
CA ARG A 14 11.01 4.52 -2.06
C ARG A 14 11.41 5.56 -3.10
N LYS A 15 11.75 5.13 -4.31
CA LYS A 15 12.08 6.04 -5.43
C LYS A 15 10.84 6.61 -6.12
N THR A 16 9.65 6.09 -5.81
CA THR A 16 8.41 6.50 -6.47
C THR A 16 7.89 7.80 -5.83
N PRO A 17 7.66 8.88 -6.60
CA PRO A 17 7.10 10.14 -6.06
C PRO A 17 5.75 9.98 -5.36
N ARG A 18 5.00 8.92 -5.68
CA ARG A 18 3.71 8.57 -5.06
C ARG A 18 3.83 8.17 -3.58
N VAL A 19 4.97 7.62 -3.16
CA VAL A 19 5.21 7.13 -1.79
C VAL A 19 5.56 8.29 -0.85
N GLY A 20 6.23 9.33 -1.35
CA GLY A 20 6.69 10.45 -0.54
C GLY A 20 7.86 10.08 0.37
N GLU A 21 8.16 10.96 1.33
CA GLU A 21 9.38 10.87 2.15
C GLU A 21 9.23 9.93 3.38
N ASN A 22 8.05 9.90 3.99
CA ASN A 22 7.78 9.12 5.21
C ASN A 22 6.52 8.25 5.04
N PRO A 23 6.61 7.14 4.29
CA PRO A 23 5.46 6.29 4.03
C PRO A 23 5.12 5.37 5.20
N LEU A 24 3.85 5.01 5.29
CA LEU A 24 3.41 3.89 6.11
C LEU A 24 3.78 2.57 5.41
N LEU A 25 4.53 1.69 6.08
CA LEU A 25 4.91 0.39 5.55
C LEU A 25 4.08 -0.72 6.21
N ILE A 26 3.11 -1.25 5.46
CA ILE A 26 2.20 -2.30 5.92
C ILE A 26 2.49 -3.62 5.21
N ARG A 27 2.53 -4.72 5.98
CA ARG A 27 2.69 -6.07 5.43
C ARG A 27 1.33 -6.73 5.30
N ALA A 28 0.94 -7.06 4.07
CA ALA A 28 -0.25 -7.87 3.83
C ALA A 28 -0.13 -9.25 4.51
N ILE A 29 -1.23 -9.71 5.10
CA ILE A 29 -1.34 -11.04 5.73
C ILE A 29 -1.99 -12.07 4.80
N GLY A 30 -2.53 -11.62 3.67
CA GLY A 30 -3.15 -12.49 2.69
C GLY A 30 -3.72 -11.72 1.50
N ARG A 31 -4.46 -12.46 0.66
CA ARG A 31 -5.17 -11.92 -0.49
C ARG A 31 -6.54 -12.58 -0.64
N GLN A 32 -7.51 -11.81 -1.15
CA GLN A 32 -8.89 -12.27 -1.40
C GLN A 32 -9.38 -11.87 -2.79
N GLY A 33 -10.57 -12.37 -3.14
CA GLY A 33 -11.21 -12.19 -4.45
C GLY A 33 -10.83 -13.29 -5.45
N SER A 34 -11.63 -13.45 -6.50
CA SER A 34 -11.44 -14.48 -7.54
C SER A 34 -10.08 -14.38 -8.25
N PHE A 35 -9.52 -13.17 -8.32
CA PHE A 35 -8.20 -12.91 -8.89
C PHE A 35 -7.10 -12.69 -7.84
N GLY A 36 -7.40 -12.83 -6.55
CA GLY A 36 -6.45 -12.58 -5.47
C GLY A 36 -5.91 -11.15 -5.45
N ALA A 37 -6.69 -10.18 -5.92
CA ALA A 37 -6.27 -8.79 -6.11
C ALA A 37 -6.56 -7.90 -4.88
N HIS A 38 -7.25 -8.42 -3.88
CA HIS A 38 -7.56 -7.66 -2.66
C HIS A 38 -6.54 -8.02 -1.58
N ALA A 39 -5.61 -7.12 -1.28
CA ALA A 39 -4.68 -7.31 -0.16
C ALA A 39 -5.44 -7.25 1.17
N VAL A 40 -5.18 -8.22 2.04
CA VAL A 40 -5.73 -8.28 3.40
C VAL A 40 -4.65 -7.87 4.39
N VAL A 41 -5.02 -7.05 5.37
CA VAL A 41 -4.16 -6.58 6.47
C VAL A 41 -4.77 -6.97 7.81
N THR A 42 -4.02 -6.88 8.91
CA THR A 42 -4.61 -7.11 10.24
C THR A 42 -5.53 -5.95 10.64
N ASN A 43 -6.34 -6.14 11.68
CA ASN A 43 -7.19 -5.07 12.20
C ASN A 43 -6.35 -3.91 12.75
N GLU A 44 -5.23 -4.21 13.40
CA GLU A 44 -4.32 -3.20 13.96
C GLU A 44 -3.70 -2.33 12.85
N ASP A 45 -3.26 -2.96 11.75
CA ASP A 45 -2.75 -2.24 10.58
C ASP A 45 -3.85 -1.42 9.89
N ALA A 46 -5.09 -1.93 9.83
CA ALA A 46 -6.23 -1.22 9.28
C ALA A 46 -6.57 0.03 10.11
N GLU A 47 -6.55 -0.07 11.44
CA GLU A 47 -6.74 1.08 12.34
C GLU A 47 -5.64 2.13 12.14
N TRP A 48 -4.39 1.70 11.99
CA TRP A 48 -3.29 2.61 11.72
C TRP A 48 -3.46 3.32 10.37
N ILE A 49 -3.80 2.58 9.31
CA ILE A 49 -4.13 3.16 7.99
C ILE A 49 -5.21 4.24 8.10
N LEU A 50 -6.31 3.95 8.80
CA LEU A 50 -7.42 4.90 8.94
C LEU A 50 -7.03 6.12 9.76
N ARG A 51 -6.23 5.95 10.83
CA ARG A 51 -5.69 7.05 11.63
C ARG A 51 -4.82 7.97 10.78
N GLU A 52 -3.84 7.44 10.05
CA GLU A 52 -2.96 8.26 9.22
C GLU A 52 -3.72 8.90 8.04
N ASN A 53 -4.73 8.21 7.49
CA ASN A 53 -5.54 8.77 6.42
C ASN A 53 -6.35 9.98 6.89
N LYS A 54 -6.86 9.96 8.13
CA LYS A 54 -7.57 11.12 8.70
C LYS A 54 -6.71 12.39 8.71
N GLU A 55 -5.43 12.25 9.03
CA GLU A 55 -4.49 13.39 9.12
C GLU A 55 -3.92 13.81 7.77
N THR A 56 -3.64 12.84 6.89
CA THR A 56 -2.86 13.09 5.65
C THR A 56 -3.70 13.07 4.37
N ALA A 57 -4.91 12.50 4.43
CA ALA A 57 -5.79 12.22 3.29
C ALA A 57 -5.07 11.47 2.15
N PHE A 58 -4.23 10.50 2.48
CA PHE A 58 -3.38 9.83 1.49
C PHE A 58 -4.17 8.90 0.56
N LEU A 59 -5.28 8.31 1.02
CA LEU A 59 -6.16 7.47 0.21
C LEU A 59 -6.92 8.29 -0.82
N GLU A 60 -7.42 9.47 -0.45
CA GLU A 60 -8.07 10.43 -1.35
C GLU A 60 -7.10 10.98 -2.40
N LYS A 61 -5.81 11.09 -2.02
CA LYS A 61 -4.72 11.50 -2.91
C LYS A 61 -4.11 10.34 -3.72
N PHE A 62 -4.64 9.12 -3.58
CA PHE A 62 -4.14 7.91 -4.24
C PHE A 62 -2.65 7.63 -4.01
N ARG A 63 -2.13 7.98 -2.82
CA ARG A 63 -0.72 7.79 -2.44
C ARG A 63 -0.48 6.39 -1.87
N VAL A 64 -0.78 5.38 -2.69
CA VAL A 64 -0.66 3.96 -2.32
C VAL A 64 0.19 3.25 -3.35
N VAL A 65 1.16 2.46 -2.88
CA VAL A 65 1.99 1.59 -3.73
C VAL A 65 1.96 0.19 -3.15
N PHE A 66 1.59 -0.78 -3.98
CA PHE A 66 1.74 -2.20 -3.67
C PHE A 66 3.11 -2.67 -4.11
N VAL A 67 3.79 -3.37 -3.20
CA VAL A 67 5.04 -4.07 -3.49
C VAL A 67 4.70 -5.54 -3.70
N LEU A 68 4.92 -6.04 -4.90
CA LEU A 68 4.63 -7.42 -5.28
C LEU A 68 5.96 -8.09 -5.64
N ASP A 69 6.40 -9.04 -4.82
CA ASP A 69 7.56 -9.86 -5.15
C ASP A 69 7.19 -10.79 -6.31
N PRO A 70 7.80 -10.66 -7.51
CA PRO A 70 7.48 -11.51 -8.65
C PRO A 70 7.89 -12.99 -8.46
N ARG A 71 8.59 -13.31 -7.37
CA ARG A 71 9.07 -14.65 -7.06
C ARG A 71 8.14 -15.43 -6.12
N LYS A 72 7.06 -14.80 -5.65
CA LYS A 72 6.04 -15.39 -4.78
C LYS A 72 4.67 -15.36 -5.44
#